data_AF-A0A969C193-F1
#
_entry.id   AF-A0A969C193-F1
#
_cell.length_a   1.000
_cell.length_b   1.000
_cell.length_c   1.000
_cell.angle_alpha   90.00
_cell.angle_beta   90.00
_cell.angle_gamma   90.00
#
_symmetry.space_group_name_H-M   'P 1'
#
loop_
_entity.id
_entity.type
_entity.pdbx_description
1 polymer ?
#
loop_
_entity_poly.entity_id
_entity_poly.type
_entity_poly.pdbx_seq_one_letter_code
_entity_poly.pdbx_strand_id
1 'polypeptide(L)'
;VVFYKKHPTFNVRMMIQMTWFHRLLWGTLSLGGRLNERTMAPLLQWLIDRNQPQLALEAARIFLNWYNVLGVYEAYSETHLKP
;
A
#
# COMPACT_ATOMS: atom_id res chain seq x y z
N VAL A 1 18.44 6.72 5.51
CA VAL A 1 18.63 7.58 4.31
C VAL A 1 17.56 7.24 3.30
N VAL A 2 16.74 8.21 2.93
CA VAL A 2 15.56 7.97 2.08
C VAL A 2 16.00 7.74 0.63
N PHE A 3 15.83 6.52 0.13
CA PHE A 3 16.34 6.07 -1.17
C PHE A 3 15.91 6.96 -2.35
N TYR A 4 14.66 7.44 -2.37
CA TYR A 4 14.17 8.31 -3.45
C TYR A 4 14.81 9.71 -3.46
N LYS A 5 15.39 10.17 -2.35
CA LYS A 5 16.12 11.45 -2.32
C LYS A 5 17.46 11.35 -3.07
N LYS A 6 18.07 10.16 -3.09
CA LYS A 6 19.31 9.90 -3.85
C LYS A 6 19.06 9.75 -5.36
N HIS A 7 17.87 9.28 -5.74
CA HIS A 7 17.49 9.06 -7.13
C HIS A 7 16.09 9.63 -7.40
N PRO A 8 15.96 10.96 -7.64
CA PRO A 8 14.66 11.63 -7.79
C PRO A 8 14.08 11.45 -9.20
N THR A 9 14.08 10.24 -9.75
CA THR A 9 13.53 9.94 -11.07
C THR A 9 12.06 9.57 -10.97
N PHE A 10 11.31 9.80 -12.06
CA PHE A 10 9.91 9.39 -12.15
C PHE A 10 9.74 7.87 -11.98
N ASN A 11 10.66 7.07 -12.52
CA ASN A 11 10.66 5.62 -12.38
C ASN A 11 10.74 5.18 -10.91
N VAL A 12 11.59 5.82 -10.12
CA VAL A 12 11.68 5.52 -8.68
C VAL A 12 10.38 5.87 -7.98
N ARG A 13 9.78 7.04 -8.28
CA ARG A 13 8.46 7.42 -7.72
C ARG A 13 7.36 6.43 -8.07
N MET A 14 7.37 5.88 -9.29
CA MET A 14 6.45 4.81 -9.69
C MET A 14 6.71 3.51 -8.91
N MET A 15 7.97 3.09 -8.76
CA MET A 15 8.33 1.88 -8.02
C MET A 15 7.90 1.94 -6.54
N ILE A 16 8.09 3.10 -5.89
CA ILE A 16 7.68 3.29 -4.49
C ILE A 16 6.21 3.72 -4.34
N GLN A 17 5.44 3.75 -5.44
CA GLN A 17 4.03 4.14 -5.47
C GLN A 17 3.75 5.57 -4.97
N MET A 18 4.73 6.47 -5.04
CA MET A 18 4.61 7.88 -4.65
C MET A 18 4.05 8.72 -5.81
N THR A 19 2.93 8.29 -6.38
CA THR A 19 2.19 9.09 -7.36
C THR A 19 0.73 9.19 -6.96
N TRP A 20 0.05 10.25 -7.40
CA TRP A 20 -1.36 10.46 -7.10
C TRP A 20 -2.24 9.34 -7.69
N PHE A 21 -1.81 8.76 -8.82
CA PHE A 21 -2.46 7.60 -9.44
C PHE A 21 -2.54 6.41 -8.48
N HIS A 22 -1.44 6.07 -7.81
CA HIS A 22 -1.42 4.97 -6.84
C HIS A 22 -2.32 5.27 -5.63
N ARG A 23 -2.33 6.52 -5.16
CA ARG A 23 -3.23 6.93 -4.08
C ARG A 23 -4.70 6.78 -4.46
N LEU A 24 -5.07 7.13 -5.70
CA LEU A 24 -6.42 6.95 -6.19
C LEU A 24 -6.77 5.47 -6.43
N LEU A 25 -5.86 4.71 -7.05
CA LEU A 25 -6.03 3.29 -7.32
C LEU A 25 -6.21 2.49 -6.03
N TRP A 26 -5.22 2.53 -5.13
CA TRP A 26 -5.26 1.77 -3.89
C TRP A 26 -6.25 2.35 -2.89
N GLY A 27 -6.49 3.66 -2.90
CA GLY A 27 -7.55 4.28 -2.12
C GLY A 27 -8.94 3.78 -2.55
N THR A 28 -9.19 3.65 -3.85
CA THR A 28 -10.47 3.13 -4.36
C THR A 28 -10.62 1.64 -4.07
N LEU A 29 -9.58 0.84 -4.39
CA LEU A 29 -9.62 -0.61 -4.19
C LEU A 29 -9.70 -1.01 -2.72
N SER A 30 -9.13 -0.22 -1.80
CA SER A 30 -9.27 -0.45 -0.35
C SER A 30 -10.50 0.21 0.27
N LEU A 31 -11.34 0.88 -0.52
CA LEU A 31 -12.46 1.70 -0.05
C LEU A 31 -12.02 2.73 1.02
N GLY A 32 -10.88 3.38 0.78
CA GLY A 32 -10.26 4.35 1.67
C GLY A 32 -9.67 3.75 2.94
N GLY A 33 -9.30 2.46 2.93
CA GLY A 33 -8.82 1.72 4.11
C GLY A 33 -9.92 0.99 4.91
N ARG A 34 -11.17 1.01 4.42
CA ARG A 34 -12.23 0.17 5.00
C ARG A 34 -11.98 -1.31 4.77
N LEU A 35 -11.37 -1.68 3.64
CA LEU A 35 -10.79 -3.00 3.45
C LEU A 35 -9.40 -2.99 4.07
N ASN A 36 -9.27 -3.69 5.19
CA ASN A 36 -8.05 -3.81 5.98
C ASN A 36 -7.92 -5.24 6.54
N GLU A 37 -6.85 -5.49 7.29
CA GLU A 37 -6.60 -6.80 7.88
C GLU A 37 -7.72 -7.26 8.81
N ARG A 38 -8.42 -6.35 9.50
CA ARG A 38 -9.49 -6.70 10.45
C ARG A 38 -10.77 -7.07 9.73
N THR A 39 -11.17 -6.30 8.72
CA THR A 39 -12.40 -6.56 7.96
C THR A 39 -12.25 -7.71 6.98
N MET A 40 -11.03 -7.94 6.48
CA MET A 40 -10.72 -9.01 5.53
C MET A 40 -10.29 -10.31 6.22
N ALA A 41 -9.90 -10.27 7.50
CA ALA A 41 -9.51 -11.46 8.28
C ALA A 41 -10.41 -12.70 8.05
N PRO A 42 -11.75 -12.62 8.19
CA PRO A 42 -12.59 -13.81 8.00
C PRO A 42 -12.56 -14.34 6.56
N LEU A 43 -12.51 -13.47 5.55
CA LEU A 43 -12.40 -13.86 4.15
C LEU A 43 -11.04 -14.49 3.84
N LEU A 44 -9.96 -13.90 4.35
CA LEU A 44 -8.60 -14.41 4.16
C LEU A 44 -8.43 -15.77 4.83
N GLN A 45 -8.93 -15.93 6.05
CA GLN A 45 -8.91 -17.21 6.75
C GLN A 45 -9.71 -18.26 5.98
N TRP A 46 -10.92 -17.90 5.51
CA TRP A 46 -11.73 -18.79 4.68
C TRP A 46 -11.00 -19.26 3.41
N LEU A 47 -10.26 -18.37 2.72
CA LEU A 47 -9.46 -18.74 1.56
C LEU A 47 -8.31 -19.69 1.92
N ILE A 48 -7.64 -19.45 3.05
CA ILE A 48 -6.56 -20.31 3.55
C ILE A 48 -7.10 -21.71 3.88
N ASP A 49 -8.24 -21.79 4.56
CA ASP A 49 -8.90 -23.04 4.94
C ASP A 49 -9.34 -23.85 3.72
N ARG A 50 -9.58 -23.20 2.58
CA ARG A 50 -9.90 -23.82 1.29
C ARG A 50 -8.67 -24.22 0.47
N ASN A 51 -7.47 -24.17 1.06
CA ASN A 51 -6.19 -24.44 0.43
C ASN A 51 -5.88 -23.48 -0.74
N GLN A 52 -6.33 -22.22 -0.63
CA GLN A 52 -6.09 -21.14 -1.59
C GLN A 52 -5.29 -19.96 -0.99
N PRO A 53 -4.13 -20.20 -0.35
CA PRO A 53 -3.35 -19.14 0.30
C PRO A 53 -2.83 -18.08 -0.69
N GLN A 54 -2.62 -18.45 -1.96
CA GLN A 54 -2.18 -17.52 -3.00
C GLN A 54 -3.24 -16.44 -3.27
N LEU A 55 -4.51 -16.82 -3.34
CA LEU A 55 -5.63 -15.89 -3.52
C LEU A 55 -5.81 -15.00 -2.28
N ALA A 56 -5.61 -15.56 -1.10
CA ALA A 56 -5.62 -14.78 0.15
C ALA A 56 -4.53 -13.69 0.10
N LEU A 57 -3.31 -14.04 -0.34
CA LEU A 57 -2.23 -13.07 -0.49
C LEU A 57 -2.55 -11.99 -1.52
N GLU A 58 -3.14 -12.34 -2.66
CA GLU A 58 -3.54 -11.38 -3.68
C GLU A 58 -4.63 -10.42 -3.19
N ALA A 59 -5.62 -10.92 -2.46
CA ALA A 59 -6.62 -10.08 -1.79
C ALA A 59 -5.96 -9.17 -0.73
N ALA A 60 -5.02 -9.71 0.04
CA ALA A 60 -4.30 -8.95 1.06
C ALA A 60 -3.42 -7.83 0.46
N ARG A 61 -2.83 -8.04 -0.72
CA ARG A 61 -2.02 -7.03 -1.41
C ARG A 61 -2.77 -5.71 -1.62
N ILE A 62 -4.09 -5.73 -1.74
CA ILE A 62 -4.87 -4.51 -1.93
C ILE A 62 -4.67 -3.56 -0.74
N PHE A 63 -4.94 -4.02 0.48
CA PHE A 63 -4.78 -3.17 1.67
C PHE A 63 -3.32 -3.00 2.09
N LEU A 64 -2.46 -3.97 1.80
CA LEU A 64 -1.01 -3.83 2.03
C LEU A 64 -0.40 -2.74 1.14
N ASN A 65 -0.79 -2.65 -0.14
CA ASN A 65 -0.34 -1.55 -1.01
C ASN A 65 -0.90 -0.21 -0.55
N TRP A 66 -2.12 -0.17 -0.02
CA TRP A 66 -2.66 1.05 0.57
C TRP A 66 -1.81 1.54 1.75
N TYR A 67 -1.39 0.65 2.65
CA TYR A 67 -0.47 0.99 3.74
C TYR A 67 0.90 1.46 3.24
N ASN A 68 1.45 0.84 2.21
CA ASN A 68 2.70 1.30 1.59
C ASN A 68 2.58 2.74 1.07
N VAL A 69 1.49 3.07 0.36
CA VAL A 69 1.24 4.43 -0.11
C VAL A 69 1.18 5.39 1.08
N LEU A 70 0.38 5.09 2.11
CA LEU A 70 0.28 5.96 3.29
C LEU A 70 1.64 6.20 3.95
N GLY A 71 2.42 5.13 4.20
CA GLY A 71 3.74 5.22 4.82
C GLY A 71 4.75 6.01 3.98
N VAL A 72 4.71 5.90 2.65
CA VAL A 72 5.59 6.68 1.77
C VAL A 72 5.23 8.17 1.80
N TYR A 73 3.95 8.52 1.83
CA TYR A 73 3.51 9.92 1.94
C TYR A 73 3.79 10.50 3.34
N GLU A 74 3.62 9.71 4.40
CA GLU A 74 3.97 10.09 5.77
C GLU A 74 5.47 10.38 5.88
N ALA A 75 6.32 9.43 5.48
CA ALA A 75 7.77 9.62 5.47
C ALA A 75 8.21 10.80 4.57
N TYR A 76 7.53 11.04 3.45
CA TYR A 76 7.79 12.22 2.64
C TYR A 76 7.46 13.51 3.38
N SER A 77 6.29 13.58 4.03
CA SER A 77 5.86 14.75 4.80
C SER A 77 6.79 15.06 5.96
N GLU A 78 7.20 14.07 6.76
CA GLU A 78 8.15 14.24 7.87
C GLU A 78 9.49 14.80 7.40
N THR A 79 9.96 14.37 6.23
CA THR A 79 11.23 14.85 5.68
C THR A 79 11.17 16.22 5.02
N HIS A 80 9.98 16.78 4.79
CA HIS A 80 9.77 18.16 4.32
C HIS A 80 9.30 19.09 5.44
N LEU A 81 8.82 18.55 6.57
CA LEU A 81 8.44 19.28 7.77
C LEU A 81 9.59 19.49 8.76
N LYS A 82 10.75 18.84 8.58
CA LYS A 82 11.96 19.16 9.35
C LYS A 82 12.65 20.39 8.74
N PRO A 83 12.74 21.53 9.47
CA PRO A 83 13.53 22.68 9.05
C PRO A 83 15.03 22.35 8.95
#